data_AF-A0A661ZCG4-F1
#
_entry.id   AF-A0A661ZCG4-F1
#
_cell.length_a   1.000
_cell.length_b   1.000
_cell.length_c   1.000
_cell.angle_alpha   90.00
_cell.angle_beta   90.00
_cell.angle_gamma   90.00
#
_symmetry.space_group_name_H-M   'P 1'
#
loop_
_entity.id
_entity.type
_entity.pdbx_description
1 polymer ?
#
loop_
_entity_poly.entity_id
_entity_poly.type
_entity_poly.pdbx_seq_one_letter_code
_entity_poly.pdbx_strand_id
1 'polypeptide(L)'
;MGTCHYSQYRISGDTLIGELTYHKLIESRITLGVNCIEAYNNYGYQGAFRNDIENKKIWFVPEGENTKALLYDFDLQIGDTLSQGILNPNGDDYFVVDIDSVEISGEYRKKFLIQFEDNSGDSPFPIIEGIGGQNLIKPMYDWFYFEAGYWFNCINIADTLIYPGSCEMIVGTNQIKKEQRFELFPNPTSGQVWINNPNNKQDFISIEIFNSFGKKLMEFETSEEITQIDLSEKPKG
;
A
#
# COMPACT_ATOMS: atom_id res chain seq x y z
N MET A 1 21.91 -7.15 -2.52
CA MET A 1 21.42 -5.86 -3.10
C MET A 1 19.92 -5.82 -2.80
N GLY A 2 19.49 -5.07 -1.79
CA GLY A 2 18.11 -5.13 -1.29
C GLY A 2 17.15 -4.22 -2.07
N THR A 3 15.86 -4.54 -2.00
CA THR A 3 14.77 -3.63 -2.35
C THR A 3 14.29 -2.94 -1.07
N CYS A 4 13.92 -1.66 -1.14
CA CYS A 4 13.38 -0.94 0.02
C CYS A 4 11.85 -0.88 -0.10
N HIS A 5 11.14 -1.03 1.01
CA HIS A 5 9.69 -0.85 1.05
C HIS A 5 9.30 0.16 2.12
N TYR A 6 8.37 1.05 1.77
CA TYR A 6 7.76 1.97 2.72
C TYR A 6 6.26 1.77 2.66
N SER A 7 5.67 1.37 3.78
CA SER A 7 4.24 1.12 3.91
C SER A 7 3.63 2.07 4.93
N GLN A 8 2.49 2.66 4.57
CA GLN A 8 1.64 3.45 5.46
C GLN A 8 0.26 2.81 5.52
N TYR A 9 -0.18 2.51 6.74
CA TYR A 9 -1.52 1.98 7.00
C TYR A 9 -2.41 3.08 7.54
N ARG A 10 -3.67 3.09 7.10
CA ARG A 10 -4.68 4.05 7.57
C ARG A 10 -6.04 3.39 7.71
N ILE A 11 -6.83 3.88 8.66
CA ILE A 11 -8.22 3.46 8.84
C ILE A 11 -9.07 4.26 7.85
N SER A 12 -9.81 3.55 7.00
CA SER A 12 -10.64 4.17 5.94
C SER A 12 -12.13 4.26 6.28
N GLY A 13 -12.49 3.90 7.51
CA GLY A 13 -13.86 3.83 8.02
C GLY A 13 -14.26 2.39 8.36
N ASP A 14 -15.53 2.19 8.66
CA ASP A 14 -16.00 0.94 9.23
C ASP A 14 -16.65 0.02 8.18
N THR A 15 -16.78 -1.26 8.52
CA THR A 15 -17.52 -2.27 7.77
C THR A 15 -18.17 -3.27 8.73
N LEU A 16 -19.25 -3.90 8.28
CA LEU A 16 -19.89 -5.01 8.99
C LEU A 16 -19.39 -6.33 8.41
N ILE A 17 -18.96 -7.24 9.27
CA ILE A 17 -18.63 -8.63 8.91
C ILE A 17 -19.40 -9.53 9.86
N GLY A 18 -20.43 -10.19 9.34
CA GLY A 18 -21.50 -10.75 10.16
C GLY A 18 -22.27 -9.63 10.86
N GLU A 19 -22.44 -9.74 12.18
CA GLU A 19 -23.12 -8.75 13.02
C GLU A 19 -22.16 -7.81 13.76
N LEU A 20 -20.85 -7.94 13.53
CA LEU A 20 -19.82 -7.20 14.23
C LEU A 20 -19.24 -6.09 13.35
N THR A 21 -18.96 -4.95 13.96
CA THR A 21 -18.29 -3.82 13.30
C THR A 21 -16.78 -3.98 13.33
N TYR A 22 -16.14 -3.77 12.19
CA TYR A 22 -14.69 -3.77 12.00
C TYR A 22 -14.24 -2.45 11.35
N HIS A 23 -13.01 -2.04 11.63
CA HIS A 23 -12.35 -0.89 11.01
C HIS A 23 -11.56 -1.36 9.79
N LYS A 24 -11.86 -0.81 8.62
CA LYS A 24 -11.17 -1.12 7.36
C LYS A 24 -9.77 -0.54 7.36
N LEU A 25 -8.79 -1.37 7.08
CA LEU A 25 -7.39 -1.00 6.96
C LEU A 25 -6.99 -0.96 5.48
N ILE A 26 -6.39 0.15 5.07
CA ILE A 26 -5.84 0.31 3.71
C ILE A 26 -4.34 0.62 3.82
N GLU A 27 -3.56 0.09 2.89
CA GLU A 27 -2.11 0.29 2.79
C GLU A 27 -1.79 1.16 1.58
N SER A 28 -0.92 2.15 1.76
CA SER A 28 -0.17 2.82 0.71
C SER A 28 1.29 2.37 0.80
N ARG A 29 1.81 1.72 -0.23
CA ARG A 29 3.16 1.16 -0.26
C ARG A 29 3.97 1.71 -1.42
N ILE A 30 5.19 2.18 -1.15
CA ILE A 30 6.24 2.32 -2.15
C ILE A 30 7.16 1.11 -2.08
N THR A 31 7.41 0.52 -3.25
CA THR A 31 8.53 -0.39 -3.45
C THR A 31 9.59 0.33 -4.26
N LEU A 32 10.79 0.42 -3.69
CA LEU A 32 11.97 0.88 -4.39
C LEU A 32 12.76 -0.32 -4.93
N GLY A 33 13.11 -0.28 -6.22
CA GLY A 33 13.89 -1.31 -6.92
C GLY A 33 15.31 -1.47 -6.38
N VAL A 34 16.20 -2.08 -7.17
CA VAL A 34 17.59 -2.35 -6.75
C VAL A 34 18.29 -1.04 -6.37
N ASN A 35 18.96 -1.02 -5.20
CA ASN A 35 19.58 0.17 -4.60
C ASN A 35 18.60 1.30 -4.23
N CYS A 36 17.30 0.98 -4.18
CA CYS A 36 16.25 1.88 -3.75
C CYS A 36 16.05 3.11 -4.67
N ILE A 37 16.19 2.91 -5.98
CA ILE A 37 16.15 3.99 -7.00
C ILE A 37 14.80 4.08 -7.75
N GLU A 38 14.16 2.94 -8.05
CA GLU A 38 12.93 2.92 -8.86
C GLU A 38 11.68 2.74 -8.01
N ALA A 39 10.71 3.66 -8.04
CA ALA A 39 9.53 3.60 -7.17
C ALA A 39 8.26 3.07 -7.86
N TYR A 40 7.58 2.12 -7.22
CA TYR A 40 6.23 1.68 -7.58
C TYR A 40 5.27 1.93 -6.42
N ASN A 41 4.16 2.62 -6.70
CA ASN A 41 3.11 2.88 -5.72
C ASN A 41 2.04 1.80 -5.82
N ASN A 42 1.81 1.09 -4.73
CA ASN A 42 0.67 0.19 -4.57
C ASN A 42 -0.24 0.75 -3.49
N TYR A 43 -1.54 0.79 -3.76
CA TYR A 43 -2.54 1.21 -2.80
C TYR A 43 -3.67 0.18 -2.80
N GLY A 44 -4.08 -0.29 -1.62
CA GLY A 44 -5.10 -1.33 -1.55
C GLY A 44 -5.74 -1.49 -0.18
N TYR A 45 -6.94 -2.05 -0.19
CA TYR A 45 -7.55 -2.61 1.00
C TYR A 45 -6.70 -3.79 1.48
N GLN A 46 -6.50 -3.93 2.79
CA GLN A 46 -5.73 -5.03 3.35
C GLN A 46 -6.57 -5.97 4.20
N GLY A 47 -7.78 -5.55 4.55
CA GLY A 47 -8.65 -6.24 5.49
C GLY A 47 -9.29 -5.29 6.48
N ALA A 48 -9.93 -5.85 7.50
CA ALA A 48 -10.54 -5.08 8.57
C ALA A 48 -10.21 -5.69 9.94
N PHE A 49 -9.96 -4.83 10.93
CA PHE A 49 -9.69 -5.28 12.31
C PHE A 49 -10.79 -4.86 13.28
N ARG A 50 -10.93 -5.59 14.39
CA ARG A 50 -11.86 -5.27 15.47
C ARG A 50 -11.17 -5.42 16.80
N ASN A 51 -11.36 -4.43 17.66
CA ASN A 51 -10.91 -4.45 19.05
C ASN A 51 -11.96 -5.15 19.92
N ASP A 52 -11.57 -6.22 20.60
CA ASP A 52 -12.36 -6.94 21.58
C ASP A 52 -11.85 -6.55 22.98
N ILE A 53 -12.40 -5.44 23.50
CA ILE A 53 -11.89 -4.77 24.70
C ILE A 53 -12.02 -5.66 25.94
N GLU A 54 -13.13 -6.38 26.07
CA GLU A 54 -13.39 -7.26 27.21
C GLU A 54 -12.36 -8.39 27.32
N ASN A 55 -11.96 -8.95 26.18
CA ASN A 55 -11.00 -10.06 26.11
C ASN A 55 -9.57 -9.60 25.79
N LYS A 56 -9.33 -8.29 25.68
CA LYS A 56 -8.04 -7.68 25.27
C LYS A 56 -7.45 -8.26 23.99
N LYS A 57 -8.29 -8.55 23.01
CA LYS A 57 -7.89 -9.18 21.74
C LYS A 57 -8.14 -8.25 20.57
N ILE A 58 -7.30 -8.34 19.55
CA ILE A 58 -7.55 -7.73 18.24
C ILE A 58 -7.75 -8.86 17.24
N TRP A 59 -8.87 -8.81 16.53
CA TRP A 59 -9.22 -9.73 15.46
C TRP A 59 -9.01 -9.06 14.11
N PHE A 60 -8.59 -9.81 13.10
CA PHE A 60 -8.38 -9.31 11.74
C PHE A 60 -9.00 -10.25 10.71
N VAL A 61 -9.64 -9.67 9.70
CA VAL A 61 -10.16 -10.36 8.52
C VAL A 61 -9.35 -9.84 7.32
N PRO A 62 -8.45 -10.64 6.74
CA PRO A 62 -7.68 -10.25 5.56
C PRO A 62 -8.55 -9.90 4.35
N GLU A 63 -8.02 -9.12 3.42
CA GLU A 63 -8.66 -8.91 2.12
C GLU A 63 -8.94 -10.25 1.41
N GLY A 64 -10.15 -10.38 0.86
CA GLY A 64 -10.58 -11.60 0.15
C GLY A 64 -11.06 -12.73 1.06
N GLU A 65 -10.84 -12.62 2.37
CA GLU A 65 -11.25 -13.63 3.36
C GLU A 65 -12.59 -13.26 4.02
N ASN A 66 -13.29 -14.29 4.50
CA ASN A 66 -14.54 -14.14 5.28
C ASN A 66 -14.39 -14.64 6.72
N THR A 67 -13.21 -15.10 7.11
CA THR A 67 -12.93 -15.62 8.44
C THR A 67 -11.94 -14.72 9.16
N LYS A 68 -12.19 -14.51 10.45
CA LYS A 68 -11.30 -13.73 11.31
C LYS A 68 -10.18 -14.62 11.87
N ALA A 69 -8.99 -14.06 12.00
CA ALA A 69 -7.89 -14.64 12.75
C ALA A 69 -7.45 -13.70 13.87
N LEU A 70 -6.81 -14.26 14.90
CA LEU A 70 -6.23 -13.49 16.00
C LEU A 70 -5.07 -12.66 15.45
N LEU A 71 -5.07 -11.36 15.69
CA LEU A 71 -3.97 -10.46 15.34
C LEU A 71 -3.11 -10.15 16.58
N TYR A 72 -3.73 -9.72 17.68
CA TYR A 72 -3.03 -9.47 18.94
C TYR A 72 -3.81 -10.03 20.13
N ASP A 73 -3.09 -10.50 21.15
CA ASP A 73 -3.61 -10.87 22.46
C ASP A 73 -2.81 -10.11 23.52
N PHE A 74 -3.46 -9.18 24.23
CA PHE A 74 -2.85 -8.36 25.26
C PHE A 74 -3.18 -8.84 26.68
N ASP A 75 -3.76 -10.04 26.81
CA ASP A 75 -3.94 -10.70 28.11
C ASP A 75 -2.79 -11.68 28.44
N LEU A 76 -1.84 -11.85 27.52
CA LEU A 76 -0.66 -12.70 27.70
C LEU A 76 0.18 -12.27 28.92
N GLN A 77 0.77 -13.26 29.58
CA GLN A 77 1.72 -13.12 30.69
C GLN A 77 3.11 -13.62 30.27
N ILE A 78 4.14 -13.28 31.05
CA ILE A 78 5.50 -13.80 30.84
C ILE A 78 5.46 -15.33 30.89
N GLY A 79 6.02 -15.97 29.86
CA GLY A 79 6.01 -17.42 29.66
C GLY A 79 4.85 -17.96 28.83
N ASP A 80 3.82 -17.15 28.54
CA ASP A 80 2.73 -17.57 27.65
C ASP A 80 3.19 -17.61 26.20
N THR A 81 2.60 -18.52 25.42
CA THR A 81 2.88 -18.69 24.00
C THR A 81 1.95 -17.85 23.11
N LEU A 82 2.49 -17.38 22.00
CA LEU A 82 1.71 -16.67 20.99
C LEU A 82 0.92 -17.67 20.15
N SER A 83 -0.41 -17.65 20.30
CA SER A 83 -1.32 -18.54 19.56
C SER A 83 -1.23 -18.36 18.04
N GLN A 84 -1.62 -19.40 17.31
CA GLN A 84 -1.73 -19.33 15.85
C GLN A 84 -2.68 -18.19 15.42
N GLY A 85 -2.24 -17.39 14.47
CA GLY A 85 -2.96 -16.19 14.04
C GLY A 85 -2.26 -15.46 12.90
N ILE A 86 -2.59 -14.18 12.71
CA ILE A 86 -1.97 -13.34 11.66
C ILE A 86 -0.48 -13.18 11.89
N LEU A 87 -0.05 -12.96 13.14
CA LEU A 87 1.36 -12.77 13.46
C LEU A 87 2.12 -14.09 13.52
N ASN A 88 1.46 -15.18 13.84
CA ASN A 88 2.06 -16.51 13.93
C ASN A 88 1.26 -17.51 13.06
N PRO A 89 1.33 -17.42 11.73
CA PRO A 89 0.48 -18.23 10.84
C PRO A 89 0.81 -19.72 10.91
N ASN A 90 2.06 -20.07 11.18
CA ASN A 90 2.51 -21.46 11.28
C ASN A 90 2.30 -22.07 12.67
N GLY A 91 1.98 -21.26 13.68
CA GLY A 91 1.92 -21.73 15.06
C GLY A 91 3.30 -22.07 15.62
N ASP A 92 4.32 -21.33 15.20
CA ASP A 92 5.70 -21.45 15.67
C ASP A 92 5.80 -21.11 17.17
N ASP A 93 6.82 -21.64 17.85
CA ASP A 93 7.01 -21.51 19.30
C ASP A 93 7.56 -20.13 19.70
N TYR A 94 6.69 -19.12 19.60
CA TYR A 94 6.92 -17.79 20.14
C TYR A 94 6.32 -17.66 21.54
N PHE A 95 7.04 -17.00 22.45
CA PHE A 95 6.54 -16.73 23.80
C PHE A 95 6.94 -15.35 24.31
N VAL A 96 6.19 -14.88 25.31
CA VAL A 96 6.48 -13.63 26.01
C VAL A 96 7.67 -13.85 26.95
N VAL A 97 8.81 -13.24 26.63
CA VAL A 97 10.01 -13.29 27.50
C VAL A 97 10.02 -12.20 28.56
N ASP A 98 9.35 -11.08 28.29
CA ASP A 98 9.28 -9.95 29.21
C ASP A 98 8.07 -9.06 28.91
N ILE A 99 7.61 -8.34 29.93
CA ILE A 99 6.58 -7.31 29.81
C ILE A 99 7.07 -6.08 30.58
N ASP A 100 7.30 -5.02 29.82
CA ASP A 100 7.78 -3.74 30.31
C ASP A 100 6.73 -2.66 30.02
N SER A 101 7.04 -1.41 30.36
CA SER A 101 6.22 -0.24 30.05
C SER A 101 6.98 0.71 29.14
N VAL A 102 6.26 1.37 28.24
CA VAL A 102 6.80 2.43 27.38
C VAL A 102 5.89 3.65 27.47
N GLU A 103 6.48 4.81 27.74
CA GLU A 103 5.76 6.08 27.71
C GLU A 103 5.64 6.56 26.27
N ILE A 104 4.41 6.76 25.81
CA ILE A 104 4.13 7.25 24.47
C ILE A 104 3.04 8.33 24.60
N SER A 105 3.36 9.56 24.22
CA SER A 105 2.46 10.72 24.33
C SER A 105 1.89 10.93 25.75
N GLY A 106 2.71 10.76 26.79
CA GLY A 106 2.31 10.97 28.18
C GLY A 106 1.49 9.84 28.83
N GLU A 107 1.28 8.73 28.11
CA GLU A 107 0.64 7.53 28.64
C GLU A 107 1.59 6.33 28.61
N TYR A 108 1.68 5.62 29.73
CA TYR A 108 2.39 4.34 29.79
C TYR A 108 1.55 3.23 29.20
N ARG A 109 2.14 2.48 28.26
CA ARG A 109 1.53 1.31 27.61
C ARG A 109 2.39 0.08 27.88
N LYS A 110 1.77 -1.09 28.00
CA LYS A 110 2.51 -2.35 28.12
C LYS A 110 3.25 -2.64 26.82
N LYS A 111 4.50 -3.05 26.93
CA LYS A 111 5.38 -3.50 25.84
C LYS A 111 5.73 -4.96 26.11
N PHE A 112 5.18 -5.84 25.29
CA PHE A 112 5.45 -7.27 25.31
C PHE A 112 6.68 -7.55 24.46
N LEU A 113 7.65 -8.28 24.99
CA LEU A 113 8.82 -8.75 24.25
C LEU A 113 8.59 -10.22 23.90
N ILE A 114 8.48 -10.52 22.61
CA ILE A 114 8.19 -11.85 22.09
C ILE A 114 9.47 -12.46 21.49
N GLN A 115 9.82 -13.67 21.90
CA GLN A 115 11.01 -14.38 21.42
C GLN A 115 10.61 -15.73 20.82
N PHE A 116 11.31 -16.14 19.76
CA PHE A 116 11.27 -17.51 19.26
C PHE A 116 12.16 -18.43 20.12
N GLU A 117 11.75 -19.69 20.31
CA GLU A 117 12.41 -20.64 21.22
C GLU A 117 13.89 -20.89 20.94
N ASP A 118 14.32 -20.91 19.68
CA ASP A 118 15.69 -21.32 19.34
C ASP A 118 16.77 -20.25 19.65
N ASN A 119 16.42 -19.14 20.33
CA ASN A 119 17.36 -18.16 20.92
C ASN A 119 18.61 -17.91 20.04
N SER A 120 18.40 -17.76 18.72
CA SER A 120 19.41 -17.69 17.65
C SER A 120 20.32 -16.46 17.74
N GLY A 121 20.25 -15.70 18.84
CA GLY A 121 20.86 -14.40 19.02
C GLY A 121 19.94 -13.25 18.60
N ASP A 122 18.71 -13.55 18.17
CA ASP A 122 17.77 -12.53 17.72
C ASP A 122 17.20 -11.72 18.88
N SER A 123 17.00 -10.43 18.64
CA SER A 123 16.39 -9.54 19.62
C SER A 123 14.89 -9.81 19.72
N PRO A 124 14.30 -9.83 20.94
CA PRO A 124 12.87 -9.99 21.11
C PRO A 124 12.07 -8.97 20.30
N PHE A 125 10.98 -9.41 19.72
CA PHE A 125 10.07 -8.61 18.93
C PHE A 125 9.12 -7.82 19.84
N PRO A 126 9.18 -6.46 19.84
CA PRO A 126 8.32 -5.66 20.70
C PRO A 126 6.92 -5.51 20.10
N ILE A 127 5.90 -5.71 20.94
CA ILE A 127 4.50 -5.41 20.65
C ILE A 127 3.97 -4.48 21.75
N ILE A 128 3.38 -3.35 21.37
CA ILE A 128 2.89 -2.36 22.33
C ILE A 128 1.35 -2.37 22.36
N GLU A 129 0.79 -2.46 23.55
CA GLU A 129 -0.67 -2.44 23.76
C GLU A 129 -1.29 -1.16 23.19
N GLY A 130 -2.35 -1.30 22.40
CA GLY A 130 -3.02 -0.19 21.72
C GLY A 130 -2.29 0.37 20.49
N ILE A 131 -1.13 -0.18 20.13
CA ILE A 131 -0.31 0.26 18.99
C ILE A 131 -0.01 -0.88 18.01
N GLY A 132 0.38 -2.05 18.52
CA GLY A 132 0.85 -3.20 17.74
C GLY A 132 2.37 -3.34 17.72
N GLY A 133 2.87 -4.23 16.86
CA GLY A 133 4.31 -4.45 16.62
C GLY A 133 4.81 -3.83 15.32
N GLN A 134 6.12 -3.90 15.08
CA GLN A 134 6.77 -3.29 13.90
C GLN A 134 6.32 -3.86 12.54
N ASN A 135 5.83 -5.10 12.52
CA ASN A 135 5.22 -5.78 11.38
C ASN A 135 3.72 -5.45 11.19
N LEU A 136 3.06 -4.83 12.19
CA LEU A 136 1.68 -4.37 12.18
C LEU A 136 0.64 -5.47 11.92
N ILE A 137 0.39 -5.84 10.66
CA ILE A 137 -0.48 -6.95 10.24
C ILE A 137 0.24 -8.06 9.48
N LYS A 138 1.57 -7.97 9.37
CA LYS A 138 2.39 -8.98 8.68
C LYS A 138 2.88 -10.03 9.67
N PRO A 139 3.05 -11.29 9.26
CA PRO A 139 3.57 -12.32 10.14
C PRO A 139 4.94 -12.00 10.74
N MET A 140 5.20 -12.55 11.91
CA MET A 140 6.53 -12.65 12.51
C MET A 140 7.23 -13.83 11.83
N TYR A 141 8.21 -13.54 10.99
CA TYR A 141 9.05 -14.56 10.40
C TYR A 141 10.46 -14.39 10.92
N ASP A 142 11.02 -15.45 11.49
CA ASP A 142 12.40 -15.50 11.98
C ASP A 142 13.40 -15.65 10.80
N TRP A 143 13.00 -16.34 9.73
CA TRP A 143 13.90 -16.77 8.67
C TRP A 143 14.29 -15.71 7.62
N PHE A 144 13.74 -14.50 7.69
CA PHE A 144 13.92 -13.48 6.63
C PHE A 144 14.95 -12.38 6.93
N TYR A 145 15.56 -12.38 8.12
CA TYR A 145 16.51 -11.32 8.53
C TYR A 145 17.79 -11.26 7.71
N PHE A 146 18.12 -12.27 6.89
CA PHE A 146 19.32 -12.20 6.07
C PHE A 146 19.22 -11.09 5.00
N GLU A 147 18.01 -10.72 4.55
CA GLU A 147 17.81 -9.60 3.58
C GLU A 147 16.52 -8.76 3.76
N ALA A 148 15.67 -9.01 4.77
CA ALA A 148 14.43 -8.26 4.97
C ALA A 148 14.05 -8.06 6.45
N GLY A 149 13.50 -6.89 6.77
CA GLY A 149 13.01 -6.53 8.10
C GLY A 149 11.91 -5.46 8.04
N TYR A 150 11.15 -5.33 9.13
CA TYR A 150 10.14 -4.28 9.28
C TYR A 150 10.61 -3.28 10.33
N TRP A 151 10.54 -1.98 10.01
CA TRP A 151 10.82 -0.91 10.96
C TRP A 151 9.59 -0.07 11.19
N PHE A 152 9.28 0.16 12.47
CA PHE A 152 8.17 0.99 12.88
C PHE A 152 8.60 2.46 12.94
N ASN A 153 8.11 3.27 12.01
CA ASN A 153 8.58 4.64 11.85
C ASN A 153 7.75 5.67 12.62
N CYS A 154 6.42 5.61 12.58
CA CYS A 154 5.56 6.64 13.19
C CYS A 154 4.10 6.19 13.33
N ILE A 155 3.34 6.91 14.16
CA ILE A 155 1.87 6.78 14.28
C ILE A 155 1.25 8.16 14.42
N ASN A 156 0.17 8.41 13.70
CA ASN A 156 -0.74 9.51 13.97
C ASN A 156 -2.09 8.97 14.47
N ILE A 157 -2.59 9.52 15.57
CA ILE A 157 -3.95 9.26 16.07
C ILE A 157 -4.67 10.61 16.13
N ALA A 158 -5.77 10.74 15.39
CA ALA A 158 -6.57 11.99 15.34
C ALA A 158 -5.70 13.25 15.15
N ASP A 159 -4.85 13.23 14.12
CA ASP A 159 -3.90 14.31 13.76
C ASP A 159 -2.83 14.65 14.82
N THR A 160 -2.72 13.83 15.87
CA THR A 160 -1.65 13.93 16.87
C THR A 160 -0.57 12.88 16.56
N LEU A 161 0.68 13.33 16.42
CA LEU A 161 1.83 12.43 16.26
C LEU A 161 2.12 11.74 17.60
N ILE A 162 1.84 10.44 17.64
CA ILE A 162 1.92 9.63 18.86
C ILE A 162 3.30 8.99 19.04
N TYR A 163 3.92 8.55 17.94
CA TYR A 163 5.26 7.96 17.94
C TYR A 163 6.20 8.75 17.01
N PRO A 164 7.39 9.17 17.49
CA PRO A 164 8.24 10.12 16.79
C PRO A 164 8.84 9.52 15.50
N GLY A 165 8.72 10.27 14.40
CA GLY A 165 9.22 9.94 13.07
C GLY A 165 8.53 10.79 12.01
N SER A 166 8.93 10.66 10.73
CA SER A 166 8.18 11.31 9.64
C SER A 166 7.00 10.42 9.22
N CYS A 167 5.79 10.89 9.49
CA CYS A 167 4.53 10.34 8.99
C CYS A 167 4.08 10.98 7.67
N GLU A 168 4.97 11.72 6.99
CA GLU A 168 4.66 12.34 5.71
C GLU A 168 4.10 11.30 4.75
N MET A 169 2.88 11.57 4.25
CA MET A 169 2.21 10.68 3.33
C MET A 169 3.08 10.50 2.09
N ILE A 170 3.23 9.23 1.72
CA ILE A 170 3.81 8.82 0.45
C ILE A 170 2.77 9.08 -0.66
N VAL A 171 2.48 10.36 -0.92
CA VAL A 171 1.64 10.83 -2.03
C VAL A 171 2.44 11.71 -2.97
N GLY A 172 3.77 11.58 -2.94
CA GLY A 172 4.65 12.17 -3.94
C GLY A 172 4.28 11.65 -5.32
N THR A 173 3.39 12.36 -6.01
CA THR A 173 3.16 12.18 -7.43
C THR A 173 4.42 12.66 -8.13
N ASN A 174 5.42 11.80 -8.27
CA ASN A 174 6.05 11.75 -9.57
C ASN A 174 4.94 11.23 -10.48
N GLN A 175 4.18 12.16 -11.08
CA GLN A 175 3.54 11.85 -12.34
C GLN A 175 4.66 11.23 -13.16
N ILE A 176 4.57 9.93 -13.44
CA ILE A 176 5.21 9.41 -14.63
C ILE A 176 4.65 10.34 -15.69
N LYS A 177 5.45 11.29 -16.19
CA LYS A 177 5.15 11.96 -17.43
C LYS A 177 4.97 10.78 -18.36
N LYS A 178 3.72 10.38 -18.63
CA LYS A 178 3.44 9.64 -19.85
C LYS A 178 4.11 10.52 -20.88
N GLU A 179 5.20 10.07 -21.47
CA GLU A 179 5.70 10.71 -22.66
C GLU A 179 4.51 10.69 -23.60
N GLN A 180 3.84 11.83 -23.73
CA GLN A 180 2.76 11.99 -24.66
C GLN A 180 3.42 11.78 -26.02
N ARG A 181 3.19 10.59 -26.59
CA ARG A 181 3.72 10.25 -27.90
C ARG A 181 3.10 11.15 -28.98
N PHE A 182 1.98 11.80 -28.68
CA PHE A 182 1.35 12.77 -29.57
C PHE A 182 0.48 13.77 -28.80
N GLU A 183 0.31 14.96 -29.37
CA GLU A 183 -0.60 16.03 -28.94
C GLU A 183 -1.60 16.32 -30.06
N LEU A 184 -2.86 16.57 -29.69
CA LEU A 184 -3.93 16.93 -30.61
C LEU A 184 -4.42 18.34 -30.26
N PHE A 185 -4.39 19.25 -31.24
CA PHE A 185 -4.90 20.61 -31.03
C PHE A 185 -5.50 21.18 -32.32
N PRO A 186 -6.44 22.14 -32.24
CA PRO A 186 -7.26 22.40 -31.07
C PRO A 186 -8.23 21.23 -30.87
N ASN A 187 -8.44 20.87 -29.60
CA ASN A 187 -9.52 19.99 -29.18
C ASN A 187 -10.32 20.70 -28.08
N PRO A 188 -11.58 21.12 -28.33
CA PRO A 188 -12.39 20.90 -29.53
C PRO A 188 -11.93 21.69 -30.78
N THR A 189 -12.31 21.21 -31.96
CA THR A 189 -12.00 21.85 -33.26
C THR A 189 -13.26 22.38 -33.98
N SER A 190 -13.10 23.38 -34.83
CA SER A 190 -14.10 23.83 -35.80
C SER A 190 -13.98 23.17 -37.18
N GLY A 191 -13.10 22.19 -37.33
CA GLY A 191 -12.89 21.46 -38.58
C GLY A 191 -11.42 21.22 -38.97
N GLN A 192 -10.45 21.79 -38.26
CA GLN A 192 -9.02 21.52 -38.50
C GLN A 192 -8.34 21.01 -37.22
N VAL A 193 -7.66 19.88 -37.33
CA VAL A 193 -6.92 19.26 -36.21
C VAL A 193 -5.48 19.08 -36.63
N TRP A 194 -4.57 19.42 -35.73
CA TRP A 194 -3.15 19.17 -35.84
C TRP A 194 -2.77 18.04 -34.89
N ILE A 195 -2.01 17.08 -35.41
CA ILE A 195 -1.41 15.99 -34.67
C ILE A 195 0.09 16.28 -34.60
N ASN A 196 0.60 16.54 -33.40
CA ASN A 196 2.02 16.76 -33.15
C ASN A 196 2.62 15.52 -32.51
N ASN A 197 3.58 14.87 -33.16
CA ASN A 197 4.34 13.73 -32.67
C ASN A 197 5.83 14.09 -32.58
N PRO A 198 6.26 14.77 -31.50
CA PRO A 198 7.63 15.28 -31.37
C PRO A 198 8.69 14.17 -31.24
N ASN A 199 8.28 12.92 -31.00
CA ASN A 199 9.16 11.77 -30.83
C ASN A 199 9.20 10.85 -32.06
N ASN A 200 8.73 11.30 -33.22
CA ASN A 200 8.76 10.49 -34.43
C ASN A 200 10.21 10.29 -34.92
N LYS A 201 10.81 9.15 -34.59
CA LYS A 201 12.20 8.79 -34.95
C LYS A 201 12.32 8.00 -36.26
N GLN A 202 11.44 8.24 -37.25
CA GLN A 202 11.45 7.68 -38.62
C GLN A 202 10.55 6.46 -38.89
N ASP A 203 9.58 6.14 -38.03
CA ASP A 203 8.60 5.09 -38.33
C ASP A 203 7.31 5.71 -38.92
N PHE A 204 6.75 5.06 -39.96
CA PHE A 204 5.43 5.43 -40.47
C PHE A 204 4.36 5.18 -39.40
N ILE A 205 3.52 6.18 -39.16
CA ILE A 205 2.41 6.11 -38.21
C ILE A 205 1.12 5.97 -39.00
N SER A 206 0.34 4.91 -38.74
CA SER A 206 -1.02 4.80 -39.28
C SER A 206 -2.00 5.56 -38.38
N ILE A 207 -2.80 6.43 -38.99
CA ILE A 207 -3.79 7.26 -38.32
C ILE A 207 -5.17 6.86 -38.83
N GLU A 208 -6.01 6.38 -37.91
CA GLU A 208 -7.39 6.01 -38.18
C GLU A 208 -8.35 6.94 -37.40
N ILE A 209 -9.32 7.50 -38.10
CA ILE A 209 -10.34 8.37 -37.50
C ILE A 209 -11.69 7.68 -37.56
N PHE A 210 -12.39 7.64 -36.44
CA PHE A 210 -13.72 7.04 -36.29
C PHE A 210 -14.73 8.09 -35.85
N ASN A 211 -15.99 7.90 -36.23
CA ASN A 211 -17.09 8.65 -35.64
C ASN A 211 -17.49 8.06 -34.27
N SER A 212 -18.41 8.74 -33.57
CA SER A 212 -18.95 8.30 -32.27
C SER A 212 -19.70 6.97 -32.29
N PHE A 213 -20.05 6.44 -33.47
CA PHE A 213 -20.64 5.11 -33.65
C PHE A 213 -19.59 4.03 -33.99
N GLY A 214 -18.30 4.35 -33.96
CA GLY A 214 -17.21 3.43 -34.30
C GLY A 214 -17.03 3.16 -35.80
N LYS A 215 -17.69 3.93 -36.68
CA LYS A 215 -17.49 3.83 -38.13
C LYS A 215 -16.24 4.61 -38.55
N LYS A 216 -15.33 3.94 -39.25
CA LYS A 216 -14.11 4.55 -39.81
C LYS A 216 -14.48 5.64 -40.84
N LEU A 217 -13.94 6.84 -40.65
CA LEU A 217 -14.13 8.01 -41.51
C LEU A 217 -12.96 8.22 -42.47
N MET A 218 -11.74 7.94 -42.02
CA MET A 218 -10.51 8.07 -42.81
C MET A 218 -9.36 7.28 -42.18
N GLU A 219 -8.39 6.94 -43.02
CA GLU A 219 -7.17 6.22 -42.69
C GLU A 219 -6.05 6.72 -43.60
N PHE A 220 -4.89 7.01 -43.04
CA PHE A 220 -3.70 7.39 -43.79
C PHE A 220 -2.44 7.14 -42.97
N GLU A 221 -1.29 7.10 -43.65
CA GLU A 221 0.01 6.97 -43.03
C GLU A 221 0.78 8.29 -43.15
N THR A 222 1.52 8.65 -42.10
CA THR A 222 2.38 9.83 -42.10
C THR A 222 3.70 9.53 -41.39
N SER A 223 4.78 10.12 -41.88
CA SER A 223 6.08 10.16 -41.19
C SER A 223 6.42 11.56 -40.70
N GLU A 224 5.52 12.52 -40.86
CA GLU A 224 5.73 13.91 -40.44
C GLU A 224 5.60 14.06 -38.92
N GLU A 225 6.35 15.02 -38.36
CA GLU A 225 6.25 15.40 -36.95
C GLU A 225 4.93 16.11 -36.66
N ILE A 226 4.48 16.97 -37.57
CA ILE A 226 3.21 17.68 -37.47
C ILE A 226 2.37 17.34 -38.68
N THR A 227 1.18 16.76 -38.47
CA THR A 227 0.23 16.47 -39.54
C THR A 227 -1.07 17.24 -39.34
N GLN A 228 -1.53 17.93 -40.39
CA GLN A 228 -2.81 18.63 -40.39
C GLN A 228 -3.90 17.75 -41.00
N ILE A 229 -5.07 17.74 -40.36
CA ILE A 229 -6.26 17.02 -40.81
C ILE A 229 -7.40 18.01 -40.94
N ASP A 230 -8.03 18.02 -42.12
CA ASP A 230 -9.25 18.76 -42.37
C ASP A 230 -10.47 17.83 -42.22
N LEU A 231 -11.29 18.14 -41.22
CA LEU A 231 -12.55 17.50 -40.87
C LEU A 231 -13.75 18.41 -41.17
N SER A 232 -13.57 19.57 -41.81
CA SER A 232 -14.63 20.56 -42.03
C SER A 232 -15.82 20.02 -42.84
N GLU A 233 -15.59 19.06 -43.73
CA GLU A 233 -16.61 18.39 -44.53
C GLU A 233 -17.23 17.16 -43.85
N LYS A 234 -16.76 16.77 -42.66
CA LYS A 234 -17.27 15.61 -41.94
C LYS A 234 -18.48 15.99 -41.06
N PRO A 235 -19.40 15.03 -40.79
CA PRO A 235 -20.53 15.29 -39.91
C PRO A 235 -20.07 15.77 -38.53
N LYS A 236 -20.79 16.74 -37.96
CA LYS A 236 -20.56 17.20 -36.59
C LYS A 236 -20.95 16.09 -35.61
N GLY A 237 -20.04 15.67 -34.74
CA GLY A 237 -20.32 14.71 -33.66
C GLY A 237 -19.22 13.69 -33.44
#